data_AF-A0A183PM46-F1
#
_entry.id   AF-A0A183PM46-F1
#
_cell.length_a   1.000
_cell.length_b   1.000
_cell.length_c   1.000
_cell.angle_alpha   90.00
_cell.angle_beta   90.00
_cell.angle_gamma   90.00
#
_symmetry.space_group_name_H-M   'P 1'
#
loop_
_entity.id
_entity.type
_entity.pdbx_description
1 polymer ?
#
loop_
_entity_poly.entity_id
_entity_poly.type
_entity_poly.pdbx_seq_one_letter_code
_entity_poly.pdbx_strand_id
1 'polypeptide(L)'
;MPAEQINKLGRMFQDIKISHDLTSEFKEKYKISPQCSTSCISNNTPSLNLDIITIKILSGGAWLLRPQPQSSISLPAELEDFLPQVT
;
A
#
# COMPACT_ATOMS: atom_id res chain seq x y z
N MET A 1 20.73 18.65 16.12
CA MET A 1 19.35 18.54 15.61
C MET A 1 18.37 18.79 16.76
N PRO A 2 17.31 19.59 16.58
CA PRO A 2 16.17 19.68 17.50
C PRO A 2 15.56 18.31 17.81
N ALA A 3 15.21 18.06 19.07
CA ALA A 3 14.67 16.78 19.54
C ALA A 3 13.41 16.34 18.77
N GLU A 4 12.51 17.28 18.46
CA GLU A 4 11.28 17.01 17.69
C GLU A 4 11.55 16.44 16.29
N GLN A 5 12.61 16.90 15.61
CA GLN A 5 12.98 16.39 14.29
C GLN A 5 13.53 14.96 14.38
N ILE A 6 14.27 14.65 15.45
CA ILE A 6 14.80 13.31 15.72
C ILE A 6 13.66 12.34 16.07
N ASN A 7 12.72 12.78 16.90
CA ASN A 7 11.54 11.99 17.27
C ASN A 7 10.67 11.68 16.05
N LYS A 8 10.43 12.70 15.19
CA LYS A 8 9.72 12.53 13.93
C LYS A 8 10.43 11.54 13.01
N LEU A 9 11.75 11.62 12.90
CA LEU A 9 12.55 10.69 12.12
C LEU A 9 12.49 9.25 12.68
N GLY A 10 12.56 9.10 14.01
CA GLY A 10 12.37 7.80 14.67
C GLY A 10 11.01 7.18 14.37
N ARG A 11 9.94 7.99 14.37
CA ARG A 11 8.59 7.58 13.97
C ARG A 11 8.55 7.17 12.49
N MET A 12 9.17 7.94 11.60
CA MET A 12 9.24 7.59 10.18
C MET A 12 9.93 6.24 9.95
N PHE A 13 11.06 5.96 10.63
CA PHE A 13 11.72 4.66 10.51
C PHE A 13 10.87 3.50 11.05
N GLN A 14 10.15 3.73 12.15
CA GLN A 14 9.22 2.75 12.69
C GLN A 14 8.09 2.45 11.69
N ASP A 15 7.50 3.49 11.09
CA ASP A 15 6.44 3.35 10.09
C ASP A 15 6.91 2.55 8.87
N ILE A 16 8.14 2.79 8.36
CA ILE A 16 8.70 2.01 7.24
C ILE A 16 8.76 0.52 7.58
N LYS A 17 9.25 0.20 8.80
CA LYS A 17 9.39 -1.19 9.23
C LYS A 17 8.03 -1.87 9.34
N ILE A 18 7.07 -1.24 10.02
CA ILE A 18 5.72 -1.77 10.16
C ILE A 18 5.06 -1.93 8.79
N SER A 19 5.22 -0.94 7.90
CA SER A 19 4.69 -0.99 6.54
C SER A 19 5.27 -2.13 5.71
N HIS A 20 6.54 -2.49 5.90
CA HIS A 20 7.16 -3.63 5.24
C HIS A 20 6.52 -4.95 5.71
N ASP A 21 6.30 -5.10 7.01
CA ASP A 21 5.69 -6.29 7.59
C ASP A 21 4.24 -6.44 7.09
N LEU A 22 3.47 -5.33 7.06
CA LEU A 22 2.12 -5.30 6.49
C LEU A 22 2.08 -5.62 4.99
N THR A 23 3.08 -5.16 4.22
CA THR A 23 3.19 -5.53 2.79
C THR A 23 3.40 -7.03 2.63
N SER A 24 4.22 -7.63 3.49
CA SER A 24 4.52 -9.06 3.44
C SER A 24 3.29 -9.89 3.79
N GLU A 25 2.57 -9.50 4.85
CA GLU A 25 1.30 -10.13 5.25
C GLU A 25 0.23 -9.99 4.14
N PHE A 26 0.13 -8.83 3.50
CA PHE A 26 -0.75 -8.62 2.37
C PHE A 26 -0.44 -9.57 1.21
N LYS A 27 0.84 -9.65 0.80
CA LYS A 27 1.26 -10.56 -0.27
C LYS A 27 0.95 -12.02 0.07
N GLU A 28 1.15 -12.42 1.31
CA GLU A 28 0.85 -13.77 1.79
C GLU A 28 -0.66 -14.06 1.74
N LYS A 29 -1.51 -13.17 2.25
CA LYS A 29 -2.97 -13.35 2.24
C LYS A 29 -3.54 -13.47 0.83
N TYR A 30 -3.06 -12.66 -0.11
CA TYR A 30 -3.52 -12.73 -1.50
C TYR A 30 -2.90 -13.91 -2.29
N LYS A 31 -1.74 -14.45 -1.87
CA LYS A 31 -1.22 -15.73 -2.40
C LYS A 31 -2.03 -16.93 -1.91
N ILE A 32 -2.51 -16.92 -0.65
CA ILE A 32 -3.24 -18.03 -0.02
C ILE A 32 -4.73 -18.03 -0.38
N SER A 33 -5.32 -16.85 -0.63
CA SER A 33 -6.71 -16.72 -1.08
C SER A 33 -6.76 -16.38 -2.59
N PRO A 34 -6.73 -17.37 -3.49
CA PRO A 34 -6.99 -17.13 -4.91
C PRO A 34 -8.47 -16.74 -5.16
N GLN A 35 -9.32 -16.77 -4.14
CA GLN A 35 -10.77 -16.58 -4.23
C GLN A 35 -11.18 -15.11 -4.47
N CYS A 36 -10.21 -14.19 -4.43
CA CYS A 36 -10.37 -12.82 -4.91
C CYS A 36 -9.35 -12.51 -6.01
N SER A 37 -9.10 -13.46 -6.89
CA SER A 37 -8.42 -13.22 -8.17
C SER A 37 -9.09 -14.03 -9.27
N THR A 38 -10.42 -14.00 -9.35
CA THR A 38 -11.15 -14.59 -10.50
C THR A 38 -12.65 -14.27 -10.47
N SER A 39 -13.05 -13.12 -11.00
CA SER A 39 -14.32 -13.06 -11.76
C SER A 39 -14.08 -12.71 -13.24
N CYS A 40 -12.82 -12.58 -13.68
CA CYS A 40 -12.51 -12.32 -15.09
C CYS A 40 -11.06 -12.71 -15.45
N ILE A 41 -10.66 -13.97 -15.23
CA ILE A 41 -9.54 -14.54 -16.02
C ILE A 41 -10.10 -14.91 -17.40
N SER A 42 -10.11 -13.91 -18.28
CA SER A 42 -10.02 -14.13 -19.71
C SER A 42 -8.58 -14.55 -20.01
N ASN A 43 -8.38 -15.57 -20.83
CA ASN A 43 -7.11 -16.28 -21.08
C ASN A 43 -5.99 -15.44 -21.76
N ASN A 44 -6.02 -14.11 -21.66
CA ASN A 44 -5.09 -13.19 -22.31
C ASN A 44 -4.58 -12.04 -21.42
N THR A 45 -5.00 -11.93 -20.15
CA THR A 45 -4.47 -10.89 -19.25
C THR A 45 -3.33 -11.45 -18.41
N PRO A 46 -2.16 -10.79 -18.36
CA PRO A 46 -1.07 -11.22 -17.49
C PRO A 46 -1.56 -11.08 -16.04
N SER A 47 -1.73 -12.21 -15.35
CA SER A 47 -1.94 -12.23 -13.90
C SER A 47 -0.89 -11.32 -13.27
N LEU A 48 -1.33 -10.23 -12.62
CA LEU A 48 -0.40 -9.27 -12.02
C LEU A 48 0.48 -10.02 -11.04
N ASN A 49 1.78 -9.98 -11.26
CA ASN A 49 2.72 -10.62 -10.36
C ASN A 49 2.74 -9.81 -9.05
N LEU A 50 2.22 -10.39 -7.98
CA LEU A 50 2.13 -9.78 -6.65
C LEU A 50 3.49 -9.33 -6.10
N ASP A 51 4.59 -9.89 -6.58
CA ASP A 51 5.93 -9.50 -6.14
C ASP A 51 6.27 -8.06 -6.60
N ILE A 52 5.62 -7.58 -7.68
CA ILE A 52 5.79 -6.22 -8.22
C ILE A 52 5.02 -5.16 -7.39
N ILE A 53 3.95 -5.57 -6.69
CA ILE A 53 3.10 -4.67 -5.91
C ILE A 53 3.72 -4.43 -4.52
N THR A 54 3.73 -3.18 -4.05
CA THR A 54 4.21 -2.82 -2.71
C THR A 54 3.29 -1.75 -2.12
N ILE A 55 2.78 -1.98 -0.91
CA ILE A 55 1.84 -1.06 -0.25
C ILE A 55 2.58 -0.35 0.89
N LYS A 56 2.55 0.98 0.89
CA LYS A 56 3.16 1.78 1.97
C LYS A 56 2.12 2.42 2.86
N ILE A 57 2.02 1.96 4.11
CA ILE A 57 1.11 2.49 5.12
C ILE A 57 1.93 3.37 6.07
N LEU A 58 1.69 4.68 6.02
CA LEU A 58 2.51 5.69 6.68
C LEU A 58 1.65 6.61 7.53
N SER A 59 2.16 7.07 8.67
CA SER A 59 1.44 8.02 9.51
C SER A 59 1.40 9.41 8.87
N GLY A 60 0.21 9.94 8.61
CA GLY A 60 0.05 11.28 8.05
C GLY A 60 0.79 12.38 8.83
N GLY A 61 0.80 12.33 10.16
CA GLY A 61 1.47 13.34 11.00
C GLY A 61 3.01 13.33 10.91
N ALA A 62 3.61 12.18 10.60
CA ALA A 62 5.06 12.04 10.44
C ALA A 62 5.52 12.30 9.00
N TRP A 63 4.69 12.01 8.00
CA TRP A 63 5.09 12.03 6.59
C TRP A 63 4.53 13.20 5.78
N LEU A 64 3.30 13.63 6.06
CA LEU A 64 2.71 14.77 5.37
C LEU A 64 3.26 16.05 5.98
N LEU A 65 4.20 16.68 5.28
CA LEU A 65 4.79 17.95 5.68
C LEU A 65 3.79 19.11 5.54
N ARG A 66 2.80 18.98 4.63
CA ARG A 66 1.63 19.86 4.44
C ARG A 66 0.48 19.06 3.80
N PRO A 67 -0.79 19.45 3.99
CA PRO A 67 -1.85 18.98 3.11
C PRO A 67 -1.52 19.47 1.69
N GLN A 68 -1.00 18.58 0.84
CA GLN A 68 -0.89 18.86 -0.59
C GLN A 68 -2.32 19.02 -1.15
N PRO A 69 -2.51 19.82 -2.22
CA PRO A 69 -3.76 19.74 -2.97
C PRO A 69 -3.95 18.27 -3.39
N GLN A 70 -5.06 17.69 -2.95
CA GLN A 70 -5.39 16.32 -3.34
C GLN A 70 -5.70 16.34 -4.84
N SER A 71 -4.78 15.83 -5.65
CA SER A 71 -5.07 15.54 -7.06
C SER A 71 -5.77 14.19 -7.11
N SER A 72 -7.05 14.18 -7.52
CA SER A 72 -7.74 12.95 -7.84
C SER A 72 -7.12 12.36 -9.11
N ILE A 73 -6.65 11.12 -9.01
CA ILE A 73 -6.21 10.32 -10.14
C ILE A 73 -7.10 9.08 -10.21
N SER A 74 -7.50 8.68 -11.41
CA SER A 74 -8.13 7.38 -11.63
C SER A 74 -7.04 6.31 -11.61
N LEU A 75 -7.22 5.26 -10.81
CA LEU A 75 -6.34 4.10 -10.86
C LEU A 75 -6.76 3.20 -12.04
N PRO A 76 -5.82 2.46 -12.65
CA PRO A 76 -6.16 1.34 -13.52
C PRO A 76 -6.99 0.30 -12.74
N ALA A 77 -7.95 -0.36 -13.40
CA ALA A 77 -8.85 -1.34 -12.79
C ALA A 77 -8.06 -2.46 -12.07
N GLU A 78 -6.92 -2.84 -12.63
CA GLU A 78 -5.95 -3.77 -12.06
C GLU A 78 -5.50 -3.41 -10.64
N LEU A 79 -5.37 -2.12 -10.33
CA LEU A 79 -4.94 -1.62 -9.03
C LEU A 79 -6.11 -1.31 -8.10
N GLU A 80 -7.29 -1.04 -8.65
CA GLU A 80 -8.50 -0.80 -7.87
C GLU A 80 -8.90 -2.02 -7.04
N ASP A 81 -8.72 -3.23 -7.58
CA ASP A 81 -9.01 -4.51 -6.89
C ASP A 81 -8.18 -4.74 -5.61
N PHE A 82 -7.03 -4.07 -5.49
CA PHE A 82 -6.15 -4.19 -4.32
C PHE A 82 -6.42 -3.15 -3.24
N LEU A 83 -7.30 -2.17 -3.50
CA LEU A 83 -7.70 -1.21 -2.48
C LEU A 83 -8.79 -1.84 -1.60
N PRO A 84 -8.70 -1.70 -0.26
CA PRO A 84 -9.79 -2.11 0.61
C PRO A 84 -11.03 -1.27 0.27
N GLN A 85 -12.18 -1.92 0.06
CA GLN A 85 -13.45 -1.22 -0.05
C GLN A 85 -13.69 -0.47 1.26
N VAL A 86 -13.58 0.86 1.22
CA VAL A 86 -13.91 1.71 2.35
C VAL A 86 -15.44 1.88 2.32
N THR A 87 -16.17 0.96 2.95
CA THR A 87 -17.60 1.14 3.25
C THR A 87 -17.82 2.06 4.45
#